data_AF-A0A813XFW3-F1
#
_entry.id   AF-A0A813XFW3-F1
#
_cell.length_a   1.000
_cell.length_b   1.000
_cell.length_c   1.000
_cell.angle_alpha   90.00
_cell.angle_beta   90.00
_cell.angle_gamma   90.00
#
_symmetry.space_group_name_H-M   'P 1'
#
loop_
_entity.id
_entity.type
_entity.pdbx_description
1 polymer ?
#
loop_
_entity_poly.entity_id
_entity_poly.type
_entity_poly.pdbx_seq_one_letter_code
_entity_poly.pdbx_strand_id
1 'polypeptide(L)'
;MALRLKNQVYGQILIKDDQPTFTGDEILYIFVRESLQHDVDCTELGSKTIQLHRGQAMPIYFQCLYNPNQAHMNFEEIKAIPGGLTISVTIERNDEILYINNINTPLLDHINIQLVKHE
;
A
#
# COMPACT_ATOMS: atom_id res chain seq x y z
N MET A 1 22.70 -19.55 8.26
CA MET A 1 21.44 -18.94 8.76
C MET A 1 21.36 -17.54 8.18
N ALA A 2 20.72 -17.36 7.02
CA ALA A 2 20.74 -16.09 6.30
C ALA A 2 19.75 -15.11 6.94
N LEU A 3 20.24 -13.94 7.38
CA LEU A 3 19.38 -12.81 7.75
C LEU A 3 18.45 -12.51 6.56
N ARG A 4 17.14 -12.73 6.74
CA ARG A 4 16.14 -12.26 5.78
C ARG A 4 16.18 -10.73 5.78
N LEU A 5 16.71 -10.10 4.74
CA LEU A 5 16.56 -8.66 4.53
C LEU A 5 15.07 -8.36 4.40
N LYS A 6 14.49 -7.75 5.42
CA LYS A 6 13.21 -7.06 5.28
C LYS A 6 13.52 -5.69 4.73
N ASN A 7 13.03 -5.42 3.53
CA ASN A 7 13.07 -4.09 2.96
C ASN A 7 11.90 -3.27 3.52
N GLN A 8 11.99 -1.96 3.37
CA GLN A 8 11.02 -1.03 3.91
C GLN A 8 10.70 0.07 2.90
N VAL A 9 9.44 0.47 2.88
CA VAL A 9 8.95 1.64 2.16
C VAL A 9 8.32 2.61 3.15
N TYR A 10 8.58 3.89 2.96
CA TYR A 10 8.01 4.98 3.74
C TYR A 10 7.12 5.84 2.87
N GLY A 11 6.11 6.45 3.45
CA GLY A 11 5.29 7.36 2.69
C GLY A 11 4.27 8.10 3.51
N GLN A 12 3.49 8.89 2.79
CA GLN A 12 2.33 9.57 3.32
C GLN A 12 1.12 9.31 2.41
N ILE A 13 -0.03 9.21 3.05
CA ILE A 13 -1.32 8.97 2.41
C ILE A 13 -2.17 10.22 2.60
N LEU A 14 -2.73 10.68 1.49
CA LEU A 14 -3.61 11.82 1.40
C LEU A 14 -4.93 11.37 0.76
N ILE A 15 -6.02 12.05 1.09
CA ILE A 15 -7.27 11.91 0.35
C ILE A 15 -7.40 13.11 -0.58
N LYS A 16 -7.67 12.83 -1.85
CA LYS A 16 -7.80 13.85 -2.88
C LYS A 16 -9.18 14.49 -2.79
N ASP A 17 -9.19 15.83 -2.80
CA ASP A 17 -10.40 16.67 -2.86
C ASP A 17 -11.44 16.41 -1.75
N ASP A 18 -11.02 15.80 -0.63
CA ASP A 18 -11.90 15.47 0.51
C ASP A 18 -11.16 15.66 1.85
N GLN A 19 -11.93 15.96 2.90
CA GLN A 19 -11.47 16.02 4.28
C GLN A 19 -12.24 14.98 5.11
N PRO A 20 -11.72 13.76 5.24
CA PRO A 20 -12.43 12.69 5.91
C PRO A 20 -12.63 13.00 7.39
N THR A 21 -13.81 12.67 7.92
CA THR A 21 -14.04 12.64 9.37
C THR A 21 -14.08 11.17 9.81
N PHE A 22 -12.95 10.66 10.27
CA PHE A 22 -12.84 9.28 10.75
C PHE A 22 -13.63 9.09 12.07
N THR A 23 -14.41 8.03 12.16
CA THR A 23 -15.21 7.67 13.34
C THR A 23 -14.38 6.93 14.40
N GLY A 24 -13.28 6.29 13.96
CA GLY A 24 -12.43 5.42 14.76
C GLY A 24 -12.56 3.93 14.39
N ASP A 25 -13.49 3.59 13.50
CA ASP A 25 -13.76 2.22 13.05
C ASP A 25 -13.07 1.92 11.72
N GLU A 26 -12.44 2.92 11.10
CA GLU A 26 -11.78 2.80 9.82
C GLU A 26 -10.42 2.12 9.94
N ILE A 27 -10.13 1.24 8.99
CA ILE A 27 -8.89 0.51 8.90
C ILE A 27 -8.22 0.87 7.59
N LEU A 28 -6.98 1.33 7.69
CA LEU A 28 -6.10 1.59 6.56
C LEU A 28 -5.26 0.34 6.27
N TYR A 29 -5.40 -0.20 5.07
CA TYR A 29 -4.61 -1.31 4.56
C TYR A 29 -3.60 -0.83 3.54
N ILE A 30 -2.39 -1.36 3.63
CA ILE A 30 -1.27 -1.07 2.73
C ILE A 30 -0.69 -2.40 2.29
N PHE A 31 -0.56 -2.62 0.99
CA PHE A 31 -0.04 -3.85 0.40
C PHE A 31 1.09 -3.54 -0.57
N VAL A 32 2.19 -4.26 -0.47
CA VAL A 32 3.28 -4.27 -1.46
C VAL A 32 3.18 -5.54 -2.26
N ARG A 33 3.09 -5.42 -3.58
CA ARG A 33 2.79 -6.54 -4.47
C ARG A 33 3.74 -6.61 -5.65
N GLU A 34 4.00 -7.83 -6.09
CA GLU A 34 4.49 -8.11 -7.45
C GLU A 34 3.29 -8.10 -8.40
N SER A 35 3.35 -7.26 -9.44
CA SER A 35 2.21 -6.97 -10.34
C SER A 35 2.52 -7.22 -11.81
N LEU A 36 3.54 -8.04 -12.09
CA LEU A 36 3.94 -8.43 -13.45
C LEU A 36 2.97 -9.40 -14.14
N GLN A 37 2.10 -10.07 -13.38
CA GLN A 37 1.12 -10.99 -13.95
C GLN A 37 -0.16 -10.21 -14.23
N HIS A 38 -0.54 -10.17 -15.51
CA HIS A 38 -1.81 -9.61 -15.94
C HIS A 38 -2.97 -10.32 -15.20
N ASP A 39 -3.52 -9.58 -14.23
CA ASP A 39 -4.91 -9.59 -13.76
C ASP A 39 -5.45 -10.70 -12.85
N VAL A 40 -4.67 -11.67 -12.35
CA VAL A 40 -5.24 -12.62 -11.34
C VAL A 40 -4.30 -12.98 -10.18
N ASP A 41 -3.01 -13.18 -10.42
CA ASP A 41 -2.08 -13.69 -9.40
C ASP A 41 -1.02 -12.66 -8.98
N CYS A 42 -1.47 -11.58 -8.34
CA CYS A 42 -0.56 -10.64 -7.66
C CYS A 42 0.03 -11.31 -6.42
N THR A 43 1.35 -11.26 -6.27
CA THR A 43 2.02 -11.84 -5.09
C THR A 43 2.20 -10.79 -4.02
N GLU A 44 1.64 -11.03 -2.83
CA GLU A 44 1.87 -10.16 -1.68
C GLU A 44 3.29 -10.36 -1.13
N LEU A 45 4.09 -9.30 -1.19
CA LEU A 45 5.45 -9.27 -0.64
C LEU A 45 5.47 -8.70 0.77
N GLY A 46 4.43 -7.95 1.15
CA GLY A 46 4.26 -7.38 2.48
C GLY A 46 2.95 -6.62 2.62
N SER A 47 2.45 -6.56 3.84
CA SER A 47 1.24 -5.83 4.18
C SER A 47 1.36 -5.13 5.53
N LYS A 48 0.58 -4.07 5.69
CA LYS A 48 0.42 -3.36 6.95
C LYS A 48 -1.01 -2.88 7.11
N THR A 49 -1.50 -3.01 8.34
CA THR A 49 -2.80 -2.52 8.78
C THR A 49 -2.61 -1.44 9.83
N ILE A 50 -3.35 -0.35 9.72
CA ILE A 50 -3.33 0.78 10.66
C ILE A 50 -4.78 1.11 11.02
N GLN A 51 -5.12 1.03 12.31
CA GLN A 51 -6.41 1.53 12.81
C GLN A 51 -6.39 3.06 12.74
N LEU A 52 -7.38 3.67 12.12
CA LEU A 52 -7.54 5.12 12.10
C LEU A 52 -8.31 5.57 13.33
N HIS A 53 -7.89 6.67 13.91
CA HIS A 53 -8.49 7.20 15.12
C HIS A 53 -9.46 8.34 14.81
N ARG A 54 -10.46 8.49 15.68
CA ARG A 54 -11.42 9.59 15.59
C ARG A 54 -10.68 10.93 15.57
N GLY A 55 -10.99 11.77 14.58
CA GLY A 55 -10.39 13.09 14.42
C GLY A 55 -8.91 13.07 13.99
N GLN A 56 -8.39 11.93 13.53
CA GLN A 56 -7.04 11.83 12.99
C GLN A 56 -6.86 12.76 11.79
N ALA A 57 -5.82 13.58 11.84
CA ALA A 57 -5.48 14.52 10.78
C ALA A 57 -4.79 13.81 9.60
N MET A 58 -4.96 14.40 8.41
CA MET A 58 -4.20 14.08 7.21
C MET A 58 -2.94 14.96 7.10
N PRO A 59 -1.86 14.50 6.44
CA PRO A 59 -1.69 13.16 5.86
C PRO A 59 -1.43 12.08 6.93
N ILE A 60 -1.68 10.82 6.54
CA ILE A 60 -1.30 9.66 7.35
C ILE A 60 0.09 9.18 6.92
N TYR A 61 1.07 9.26 7.82
CA TYR A 61 2.41 8.73 7.57
C TYR A 61 2.46 7.22 7.85
N PHE A 62 3.18 6.48 6.99
CA PHE A 62 3.33 5.04 7.14
C PHE A 62 4.76 4.57 6.86
N GLN A 63 5.01 3.35 7.34
CA GLN A 63 6.18 2.54 7.02
C GLN A 63 5.68 1.11 6.84
N CYS A 64 5.90 0.49 5.69
CA CYS A 64 5.52 -0.88 5.39
C CYS A 64 6.77 -1.73 5.15
N LEU A 65 6.82 -2.92 5.74
CA LEU A 65 7.90 -3.88 5.53
C LEU A 65 7.47 -4.89 4.47
N TYR A 66 8.41 -5.28 3.60
CA TYR A 66 8.17 -6.31 2.61
C TYR A 66 9.41 -7.18 2.43
N ASN A 67 9.20 -8.42 1.98
CA ASN A 67 10.27 -9.40 1.78
C ASN A 67 10.45 -9.70 0.29
N PRO A 68 11.55 -9.23 -0.33
CA PRO A 68 11.81 -9.45 -1.75
C PRO A 68 11.93 -10.93 -2.13
N ASN A 69 12.29 -11.80 -1.18
CA ASN A 69 12.47 -13.24 -1.43
C ASN A 69 11.15 -14.00 -1.59
N GLN A 70 10.00 -13.35 -1.38
CA GLN A 70 8.69 -13.94 -1.65
C GLN A 70 8.24 -13.73 -3.10
N ALA A 71 8.95 -12.90 -3.86
CA ALA A 71 8.65 -12.67 -5.26
C ALA A 71 8.96 -13.92 -6.10
N HIS A 72 8.21 -14.11 -7.20
CA HIS A 72 8.36 -15.26 -8.07
C HIS A 72 9.60 -15.17 -8.97
N MET A 73 9.99 -13.95 -9.33
CA MET A 73 11.21 -13.66 -10.06
C MET A 73 12.28 -13.05 -9.16
N ASN A 74 13.51 -12.94 -9.68
CA ASN A 74 14.57 -12.23 -8.99
C ASN A 74 14.14 -10.78 -8.74
N PHE A 75 14.23 -10.33 -7.48
CA PHE A 75 13.77 -9.01 -7.08
C PHE A 75 14.41 -7.86 -7.87
N GLU A 76 15.70 -7.94 -8.19
CA GLU A 76 16.38 -6.89 -8.98
C GLU A 76 15.88 -6.83 -10.42
N GLU A 77 15.45 -7.97 -10.99
CA GLU A 77 14.85 -8.03 -12.32
C GLU A 77 13.44 -7.42 -12.31
N ILE A 78 12.61 -7.77 -11.32
CA ILE A 78 11.26 -7.20 -11.16
C ILE A 78 11.33 -5.69 -10.95
N LYS A 79 12.26 -5.22 -10.12
CA LYS A 79 12.47 -3.80 -9.83
C LYS A 79 12.83 -2.99 -11.09
N ALA A 80 13.49 -3.62 -12.07
CA ALA A 80 13.81 -2.98 -13.34
C ALA A 80 12.60 -2.86 -14.28
N ILE A 81 11.52 -3.59 -14.04
CA ILE A 81 10.31 -3.57 -14.88
C ILE A 81 9.35 -2.49 -14.38
N PRO A 82 8.96 -1.51 -15.22
CA PRO A 82 7.96 -0.51 -14.85
C PRO A 82 6.64 -1.17 -14.43
N GLY A 83 6.20 -0.89 -13.20
CA GLY A 83 4.99 -1.49 -12.63
C GLY A 83 5.15 -2.94 -12.15
N GLY A 84 6.36 -3.51 -12.18
CA GLY A 84 6.60 -4.87 -11.68
C GLY A 84 6.42 -5.01 -10.18
N LEU A 85 6.71 -3.94 -9.43
CA LEU A 85 6.39 -3.80 -8.02
C LEU A 85 5.43 -2.64 -7.83
N THR A 86 4.32 -2.88 -7.15
CA THR A 86 3.35 -1.85 -6.83
C THR A 86 3.06 -1.80 -5.33
N ILE A 87 2.55 -0.66 -4.90
CA ILE A 87 1.94 -0.48 -3.59
C ILE A 87 0.49 -0.08 -3.77
N SER A 88 -0.40 -0.72 -3.04
CA SER A 88 -1.84 -0.43 -3.04
C SER A 88 -2.28 -0.06 -1.63
N VAL A 89 -3.21 0.88 -1.54
CA VAL A 89 -3.72 1.37 -0.27
C VAL A 89 -5.24 1.52 -0.33
N THR A 90 -5.93 1.04 0.70
CA THR A 90 -7.38 1.17 0.88
C THR A 90 -7.71 1.58 2.31
N ILE A 91 -8.78 2.36 2.47
CA ILE A 91 -9.41 2.59 3.78
C ILE A 91 -10.78 1.94 3.75
N GLU A 92 -11.04 1.10 4.73
CA GLU A 92 -12.28 0.35 4.85
C GLU A 92 -12.94 0.58 6.20
N ARG A 93 -14.25 0.36 6.28
CA ARG A 93 -15.01 0.39 7.53
C ARG A 93 -16.12 -0.66 7.44
N ASN A 94 -16.16 -1.60 8.39
CA ASN A 94 -17.16 -2.68 8.40
C ASN A 94 -17.22 -3.41 7.05
N ASP A 95 -16.07 -3.79 6.50
CA ASP A 95 -15.89 -4.47 5.21
C ASP A 95 -16.33 -3.66 3.97
N GLU A 96 -16.68 -2.38 4.12
CA GLU A 96 -16.97 -1.45 3.03
C GLU A 96 -15.73 -0.61 2.70
N ILE A 97 -15.32 -0.60 1.43
CA ILE A 97 -14.23 0.25 0.95
C ILE A 97 -14.73 1.69 0.88
N LEU A 98 -14.13 2.58 1.67
CA LEU A 98 -14.45 4.01 1.69
C LEU A 98 -13.55 4.81 0.75
N TYR A 99 -12.26 4.47 0.73
CA TYR A 99 -11.26 5.16 -0.07
C TYR A 99 -10.28 4.16 -0.68
N ILE A 100 -9.90 4.39 -1.93
CA ILE A 100 -9.02 3.51 -2.70
C ILE A 100 -7.96 4.29 -3.45
N ASN A 101 -6.78 3.71 -3.55
CA ASN A 101 -5.78 4.11 -4.52
C ASN A 101 -6.17 3.55 -5.90
N ASN A 102 -6.78 4.39 -6.74
CA ASN A 102 -7.30 3.98 -8.05
C ASN A 102 -6.25 4.00 -9.17
N ILE A 103 -4.97 4.19 -8.83
CA ILE A 103 -3.85 4.20 -9.77
C ILE A 103 -2.87 3.10 -9.39
N ASN A 104 -2.26 2.46 -10.38
CA ASN A 104 -1.17 1.54 -10.14
C ASN A 104 0.06 2.34 -9.70
N THR A 105 0.33 2.31 -8.41
CA THR A 105 1.42 3.11 -7.82
C THR A 105 2.70 2.26 -7.77
N PRO A 106 3.76 2.61 -8.53
CA PRO A 106 5.02 1.87 -8.49
C PRO A 106 5.68 1.95 -7.10
N LEU A 107 6.33 0.87 -6.68
CA LEU A 107 7.05 0.84 -5.41
C LEU A 107 8.34 1.68 -5.50
N LEU A 108 8.45 2.70 -4.64
CA LEU A 108 9.63 3.54 -4.44
C LEU A 108 9.99 3.56 -2.94
N ASP A 109 11.23 3.91 -2.59
CA ASP A 109 11.66 3.96 -1.18
C ASP A 109 10.86 4.99 -0.35
N HIS A 110 10.47 6.10 -1.00
CA HIS A 110 9.60 7.13 -0.45
C HIS A 110 8.43 7.44 -1.39
N ILE A 111 7.20 7.42 -0.87
CA ILE A 111 6.02 7.54 -1.72
C ILE A 111 4.90 8.40 -1.14
N ASN A 112 4.28 9.19 -2.02
CA ASN A 112 3.08 9.95 -1.73
C ASN A 112 1.90 9.28 -2.44
N ILE A 113 0.96 8.75 -1.67
CA ILE A 113 -0.20 8.04 -2.20
C ILE A 113 -1.43 8.92 -2.02
N GLN A 114 -2.17 9.11 -3.10
CA GLN A 114 -3.48 9.76 -3.06
C GLN A 114 -4.57 8.70 -3.15
N LEU A 115 -5.53 8.78 -2.24
CA LEU A 115 -6.75 8.01 -2.26
C LEU A 115 -7.89 8.88 -2.78
N VAL A 116 -8.79 8.25 -3.52
CA VAL A 116 -10.07 8.84 -3.92
C VAL A 116 -11.20 8.13 -3.17
N LYS A 117 -12.31 8.82 -2.97
CA LYS A 117 -13.51 8.22 -2.40
C LYS A 117 -14.05 7.13 -3.34
N HIS A 118 -14.41 5.99 -2.78
CA HIS A 118 -15.06 4.90 -3.52
C HIS A 118 -16.57 5.17 -3.56
N GLU A 119 -17.19 4.94 -4.73
CA GLU A 119 -18.63 5.17 -4.98
C GLU A 119 -19.50 3.98 -4.57
#